data_AF-A0A182TPB6-F1
#
_entry.id   AF-A0A182TPB6-F1
#
_cell.length_a   1.000
_cell.length_b   1.000
_cell.length_c   1.000
_cell.angle_alpha   90.00
_cell.angle_beta   90.00
_cell.angle_gamma   90.00
#
_symmetry.space_group_name_H-M   'P 1'
#
loop_
_entity.id
_entity.type
_entity.pdbx_description
1 polymer ?
#
loop_
_entity_poly.entity_id
_entity_poly.type
_entity_poly.pdbx_seq_one_letter_code
_entity_poly.pdbx_strand_id
1 'polypeptide(L)'
;MESYSIGGGGKAEEMCKLQKQQEALDNSSYEEEDIFSKTKPASLVMQFLLLFYRNLLMTRRNYFLLFCRIIAHAAVATIFGYLYLGVGPNANQVLANYVYLYGSMLMMVYTGKMAVVLSFQIEMESLTREHFNRWYKLGPYFLSVLVLEIPIQICCSLIYVVISYHLTGNYVNMERFCIFALFCVAGSICAQSWGFFVGATLSVKVSGDKMMQREIEAL
;
A
#
# COMPACT_ATOMS: atom_id res chain seq x y z
N MET A 1 -39.22 -20.43 70.23
CA MET A 1 -38.34 -19.60 69.39
C MET A 1 -37.00 -20.33 69.42
N GLU A 2 -36.47 -20.93 68.35
CA GLU A 2 -36.34 -20.43 66.98
C GLU A 2 -36.62 -21.51 65.93
N SER A 3 -37.30 -21.09 64.88
CA SER A 3 -37.49 -21.77 63.61
C SER A 3 -36.22 -21.69 62.77
N TYR A 4 -35.52 -22.80 62.56
CA TYR A 4 -34.44 -22.92 61.57
C TYR A 4 -35.05 -23.06 60.17
N SER A 5 -34.96 -21.97 59.39
CA SER A 5 -35.41 -21.89 58.00
C SER A 5 -34.48 -22.72 57.09
N ILE A 6 -35.07 -23.59 56.27
CA ILE A 6 -34.39 -24.41 55.27
C ILE A 6 -33.93 -23.53 54.11
N GLY A 7 -32.67 -23.11 54.15
CA GLY A 7 -31.98 -22.38 53.07
C GLY A 7 -31.41 -23.29 51.97
N GLY A 8 -32.11 -24.36 51.59
CA GLY A 8 -31.62 -25.36 50.63
C GLY A 8 -32.02 -25.13 49.17
N GLY A 9 -33.11 -24.39 48.92
CA GLY A 9 -33.68 -24.22 47.56
C GLY A 9 -32.87 -23.30 46.65
N GLY A 10 -32.28 -22.22 47.19
CA GLY A 10 -31.56 -21.23 46.39
C GLY A 10 -30.29 -21.76 45.70
N LYS A 11 -29.55 -22.67 46.36
CA LYS A 11 -28.33 -23.27 45.79
C LYS A 11 -28.62 -24.21 44.63
N ALA A 12 -29.74 -24.93 44.67
CA ALA A 12 -30.13 -25.85 43.60
C ALA A 12 -30.61 -25.08 42.36
N GLU A 13 -31.34 -23.98 42.54
CA GLU A 13 -31.73 -23.09 41.45
C GLU A 13 -30.52 -22.39 40.81
N GLU A 14 -29.53 -22.00 41.61
CA GLU A 14 -28.30 -21.38 41.14
C GLU A 14 -27.42 -22.36 40.34
N MET A 15 -27.28 -23.60 40.81
CA MET A 15 -26.61 -24.70 40.07
C MET A 15 -27.30 -24.99 38.72
N CYS A 16 -28.63 -24.99 38.69
CA CYS A 16 -29.39 -25.22 37.46
C CYS A 16 -29.20 -24.08 36.45
N LYS A 17 -29.08 -22.82 36.92
CA LYS A 17 -28.77 -21.67 36.06
C LYS A 17 -27.36 -21.78 35.46
N LEU A 18 -26.37 -22.16 36.27
CA LEU A 18 -25.00 -22.35 35.81
C LEU A 18 -24.89 -23.48 34.79
N GLN A 19 -25.59 -24.61 34.99
CA GLN A 19 -25.64 -25.69 34.00
C GLN A 19 -26.25 -25.25 32.67
N LYS A 20 -27.40 -24.55 32.70
CA LYS A 20 -28.01 -24.02 31.47
C LYS A 20 -27.11 -23.02 30.75
N GLN A 21 -26.34 -22.23 31.50
CA GLN A 21 -25.41 -21.27 30.94
C GLN A 21 -24.18 -21.94 30.31
N GLN A 22 -23.70 -23.03 30.93
CA GLN A 22 -22.64 -23.89 30.38
C GLN A 22 -23.09 -24.58 29.08
N GLU A 23 -24.30 -25.14 29.07
CA GLU A 23 -24.89 -25.79 27.89
C GLU A 23 -25.10 -24.81 26.72
N ALA A 24 -25.52 -23.58 27.00
CA ALA A 24 -25.67 -22.55 25.97
C ALA A 24 -24.32 -22.11 25.37
N LEU A 25 -23.28 -22.02 26.20
CA LEU A 25 -21.90 -21.74 25.77
C LEU A 25 -21.34 -22.87 24.90
N ASP A 26 -21.56 -24.12 25.31
CA ASP A 26 -21.13 -25.31 24.60
C ASP A 26 -21.81 -25.39 23.23
N ASN A 27 -23.15 -25.22 23.19
CA ASN A 27 -23.93 -25.24 21.94
C ASN A 27 -23.55 -24.09 20.99
N SER A 28 -23.26 -22.89 21.50
CA SER A 28 -22.76 -21.77 20.70
C SER A 28 -21.37 -22.04 20.11
N SER A 29 -20.51 -22.77 20.83
CA SER A 29 -19.17 -23.10 20.37
C SER A 29 -19.19 -24.14 19.24
N TYR A 30 -20.07 -25.15 19.33
CA TYR A 30 -20.28 -26.12 18.27
C TYR A 30 -20.89 -25.50 17.01
N GLU A 31 -21.84 -24.57 17.16
CA GLU A 31 -22.41 -23.86 16.01
C GLU A 31 -21.36 -23.02 15.28
N GLU A 32 -20.46 -22.34 15.99
CA GLU A 32 -19.36 -21.59 15.35
C GLU A 32 -18.36 -22.50 14.63
N GLU A 33 -17.96 -23.63 15.24
CA GLU A 33 -17.06 -24.59 14.59
C GLU A 33 -17.66 -25.22 13.33
N ASP A 34 -18.96 -25.53 13.34
CA ASP A 34 -19.63 -26.16 12.20
C ASP A 34 -19.87 -25.16 11.05
N ILE A 35 -20.13 -23.88 11.38
CA ILE A 35 -20.15 -22.78 10.40
C ILE A 35 -18.76 -22.59 9.79
N PHE A 36 -17.70 -22.60 10.60
CA PHE A 36 -16.32 -22.45 10.13
C PHE A 36 -15.91 -23.61 9.21
N SER A 37 -16.29 -24.85 9.55
CA SER A 37 -16.00 -26.05 8.76
C SER A 37 -16.67 -26.02 7.36
N LYS A 38 -17.85 -25.39 7.28
CA LYS A 38 -18.67 -25.35 6.06
C LYS A 38 -18.32 -24.21 5.11
N THR A 39 -17.59 -23.20 5.59
CA THR A 39 -17.16 -22.08 4.74
C THR A 39 -16.01 -22.48 3.81
N LYS A 40 -16.30 -22.56 2.50
CA LYS A 40 -15.26 -22.77 1.49
C LYS A 40 -14.37 -21.52 1.39
N PRO A 41 -13.04 -21.66 1.28
CA PRO A 41 -12.16 -20.52 1.10
C PRO A 41 -12.51 -19.79 -0.19
N ALA A 42 -12.57 -18.45 -0.13
CA ALA A 42 -12.87 -17.61 -1.29
C ALA A 42 -11.88 -17.87 -2.43
N SER A 43 -12.36 -17.82 -3.68
CA SER A 43 -11.51 -17.96 -4.86
C SER A 43 -10.46 -16.85 -4.92
N LEU A 44 -9.30 -17.11 -5.54
CA LEU A 44 -8.21 -16.12 -5.63
C LEU A 44 -8.64 -14.84 -6.32
N VAL A 45 -9.52 -14.94 -7.32
CA VAL A 45 -10.07 -13.78 -8.04
C VAL A 45 -10.99 -12.96 -7.15
N MET A 46 -11.85 -13.62 -6.36
CA MET A 46 -12.72 -12.92 -5.40
C MET A 46 -11.89 -12.21 -4.33
N GLN A 47 -10.86 -12.87 -3.80
CA GLN A 47 -9.91 -12.25 -2.87
C GLN A 47 -9.24 -11.01 -3.50
N PHE A 48 -8.73 -11.14 -4.73
CA PHE A 48 -8.12 -10.02 -5.47
C PHE A 48 -9.09 -8.84 -5.65
N LEU A 49 -10.31 -9.09 -6.14
CA LEU A 49 -11.29 -8.02 -6.40
C LEU A 49 -11.71 -7.29 -5.12
N LEU A 50 -11.91 -8.04 -4.03
CA LEU A 50 -12.27 -7.47 -2.74
C LEU A 50 -11.13 -6.61 -2.17
N LEU A 51 -9.89 -7.11 -2.23
CA LEU A 51 -8.70 -6.37 -1.80
C LEU A 51 -8.45 -5.13 -2.68
N PHE A 52 -8.64 -5.26 -3.99
CA PHE A 52 -8.52 -4.14 -4.91
C PHE A 52 -9.55 -3.05 -4.62
N TYR A 53 -10.81 -3.41 -4.39
CA TYR A 53 -11.86 -2.47 -4.01
C TYR A 53 -11.54 -1.77 -2.68
N ARG A 54 -11.07 -2.53 -1.68
CA ARG A 54 -10.62 -1.98 -0.39
C ARG A 54 -9.50 -0.97 -0.57
N ASN A 55 -8.46 -1.34 -1.31
CA ASN A 55 -7.30 -0.49 -1.57
C ASN A 55 -7.70 0.77 -2.34
N LEU A 56 -8.56 0.64 -3.36
CA LEU A 56 -9.09 1.78 -4.11
C LEU A 56 -9.88 2.73 -3.20
N LEU A 57 -10.76 2.20 -2.35
CA LEU A 57 -11.54 3.03 -1.43
C LEU A 57 -10.64 3.74 -0.40
N MET A 58 -9.59 3.06 0.08
CA MET A 58 -8.61 3.66 0.99
C MET A 58 -7.84 4.80 0.32
N THR A 59 -7.31 4.58 -0.89
CA THR A 59 -6.63 5.62 -1.67
C THR A 59 -7.56 6.79 -2.01
N ARG A 60 -8.83 6.52 -2.32
CA ARG A 60 -9.83 7.55 -2.62
C ARG A 60 -10.20 8.38 -1.40
N ARG A 61 -10.34 7.76 -0.22
CA ARG A 61 -10.61 8.47 1.04
C ARG A 61 -9.41 9.31 1.47
N ASN A 62 -8.19 8.81 1.28
CA ASN A 62 -6.97 9.53 1.58
C ASN A 62 -6.32 10.12 0.31
N TYR A 63 -7.04 11.06 -0.31
CA TYR A 63 -6.54 11.76 -1.50
C TYR A 63 -5.35 12.67 -1.21
N PHE A 64 -5.07 12.99 0.06
CA PHE A 64 -3.98 13.88 0.47
C PHE A 64 -2.61 13.34 0.03
N LEU A 65 -2.32 12.06 0.26
CA LEU A 65 -1.05 11.45 -0.16
C LEU A 65 -0.87 11.46 -1.68
N LEU A 66 -1.94 11.17 -2.42
CA LEU A 66 -1.95 11.20 -3.88
C LEU A 66 -1.75 12.64 -4.40
N PHE A 67 -2.38 13.62 -3.76
CA PHE A 67 -2.24 15.03 -4.10
C PHE A 67 -0.81 15.54 -3.84
N CYS A 68 -0.21 15.20 -2.69
CA CYS A 68 1.19 15.51 -2.40
C CYS A 68 2.15 14.91 -3.43
N ARG A 69 1.91 13.66 -3.87
CA ARG A 69 2.72 12.99 -4.90
C ARG A 69 2.65 13.71 -6.24
N ILE A 70 1.45 14.14 -6.66
CA ILE A 70 1.25 14.92 -7.88
C ILE A 70 1.96 16.27 -7.79
N ILE A 71 1.80 17.00 -6.68
CA ILE A 71 2.49 18.28 -6.46
C ILE A 71 4.00 18.11 -6.49
N ALA A 72 4.53 17.08 -5.82
CA ALA A 72 5.97 16.83 -5.80
C ALA A 72 6.53 16.60 -7.21
N HIS A 73 5.85 15.79 -8.03
CA HIS A 73 6.25 15.60 -9.43
C HIS A 73 6.14 16.88 -10.25
N ALA A 74 5.07 17.66 -10.09
CA ALA A 74 4.90 18.93 -10.79
C ALA A 74 5.98 19.95 -10.37
N ALA A 75 6.32 20.03 -9.09
CA ALA A 75 7.35 20.92 -8.56
C ALA A 75 8.74 20.53 -9.09
N VAL A 76 9.11 19.25 -9.04
CA VAL A 76 10.39 18.77 -9.57
C VAL A 76 10.47 18.95 -11.08
N ALA A 77 9.38 18.70 -11.81
CA ALA A 77 9.30 18.96 -13.25
C ALA A 77 9.53 20.43 -13.59
N THR A 78 8.91 21.32 -12.81
CA THR A 78 9.04 22.77 -13.00
C THR A 78 10.47 23.21 -12.73
N ILE A 79 11.04 22.85 -11.57
CA ILE A 79 12.41 23.22 -11.18
C ILE A 79 13.42 22.70 -12.21
N PHE A 80 13.33 21.42 -12.57
CA PHE A 80 14.28 20.80 -13.48
C PHE A 80 14.11 21.27 -14.93
N GLY A 81 12.86 21.50 -15.37
CA GLY A 81 12.58 22.08 -16.68
C GLY A 81 13.09 23.51 -16.82
N TYR A 82 12.94 24.35 -15.79
CA TYR A 82 13.51 25.71 -15.77
C TYR A 82 15.03 25.72 -15.82
N LEU A 83 15.69 24.74 -15.19
CA LEU A 83 17.16 24.64 -15.21
C LEU A 83 17.72 24.45 -16.64
N TYR A 84 16.96 23.80 -17.52
CA TYR A 84 17.32 23.52 -18.91
C TYR A 84 16.44 24.28 -19.92
N LEU A 85 16.00 25.49 -19.55
CA LEU A 85 15.12 26.30 -20.38
C LEU A 85 15.76 26.56 -21.76
N GLY A 86 15.03 26.24 -22.83
CA GLY A 86 15.46 26.53 -24.20
C GLY A 86 16.69 25.77 -24.73
N VAL A 87 17.10 24.68 -24.07
CA VAL A 87 18.25 23.85 -24.48
C VAL A 87 17.92 22.94 -25.68
N GLY A 88 16.65 22.56 -25.83
CA GLY A 88 16.17 21.60 -26.84
C GLY A 88 16.55 21.91 -28.30
N PRO A 89 16.31 23.11 -28.83
CA PRO A 89 16.52 23.42 -30.25
C PRO A 89 17.98 23.70 -30.62
N ASN A 90 18.87 23.88 -29.64
CA ASN A 90 20.25 24.30 -29.87
C ASN A 90 21.17 23.12 -30.17
N ALA A 91 21.52 22.93 -31.45
CA ALA A 91 22.42 21.85 -31.88
C ALA A 91 23.85 21.92 -31.28
N ASN A 92 24.29 23.10 -30.83
CA ASN A 92 25.58 23.26 -30.14
C ASN A 92 25.55 22.76 -28.68
N GLN A 93 24.38 22.41 -28.14
CA GLN A 93 24.19 21.99 -26.75
C GLN A 93 23.80 20.50 -26.63
N VAL A 94 24.38 19.63 -27.45
CA VAL A 94 24.11 18.17 -27.42
C VAL A 94 24.39 17.57 -26.04
N LEU A 95 25.49 17.99 -25.40
CA LEU A 95 25.83 17.53 -24.05
C LEU A 95 24.76 17.94 -23.04
N ALA A 96 24.24 19.17 -23.12
CA ALA A 96 23.20 19.63 -22.20
C ALA A 96 21.87 18.89 -22.40
N ASN A 97 21.51 18.57 -23.65
CA ASN A 97 20.36 17.70 -23.96
C ASN A 97 20.54 16.29 -23.38
N TYR A 98 21.73 15.71 -23.50
CA TYR A 98 22.04 14.42 -22.90
C TYR A 98 21.91 14.45 -21.37
N VAL A 99 22.49 15.46 -20.71
CA VAL A 99 22.43 15.63 -19.25
C VAL A 99 20.98 15.85 -18.81
N TYR A 100 20.19 16.61 -19.57
CA TYR A 100 18.76 16.79 -19.32
C TYR A 100 17.99 15.46 -19.36
N LEU A 101 18.19 14.64 -20.40
CA LEU A 101 17.53 13.34 -20.52
C LEU A 101 17.90 12.40 -19.35
N TYR A 102 19.19 12.30 -19.04
CA TYR A 102 19.68 11.48 -17.94
C TYR A 102 19.18 11.99 -16.58
N GLY A 103 19.27 13.29 -16.33
CA GLY A 103 18.82 13.91 -15.08
C GLY A 103 17.31 13.82 -14.89
N SER A 104 16.53 13.94 -15.98
CA SER A 104 15.08 13.74 -15.95
C SER A 104 14.72 12.32 -15.51
N MET A 105 15.43 11.33 -16.06
CA MET A 105 15.26 9.94 -15.64
C MET A 105 15.61 9.73 -14.16
N LEU A 106 16.72 10.29 -13.69
CA LEU A 106 17.13 10.20 -12.29
C LEU A 106 16.09 10.82 -11.33
N MET A 107 15.60 12.01 -11.65
CA MET A 107 14.57 12.69 -10.85
C MET A 107 13.29 11.86 -10.80
N MET A 108 12.87 11.30 -11.94
CA MET A 108 11.68 10.46 -12.04
C MET A 108 11.81 9.17 -11.22
N VAL A 109 12.97 8.51 -11.28
CA VAL A 109 13.29 7.31 -10.50
C VAL A 109 13.27 7.62 -9.00
N TYR A 110 13.90 8.72 -8.57
CA TYR A 110 13.98 9.07 -7.16
C TYR A 110 12.63 9.45 -6.55
N THR A 111 11.87 10.30 -7.24
CA THR A 111 10.57 10.76 -6.77
C THR A 111 9.53 9.63 -6.77
N GLY A 112 9.50 8.81 -7.83
CA GLY A 112 8.59 7.66 -7.93
C GLY A 112 8.85 6.58 -6.87
N LYS A 113 10.13 6.20 -6.64
CA LYS A 113 10.46 5.15 -5.67
C LYS A 113 10.24 5.59 -4.22
N MET A 114 10.53 6.85 -3.87
CA MET A 114 10.50 7.32 -2.49
C MET A 114 9.09 7.24 -1.89
N ALA A 115 8.07 7.64 -2.65
CA ALA A 115 6.67 7.57 -2.23
C ALA A 115 6.26 6.12 -1.90
N VAL A 116 6.61 5.18 -2.77
CA VAL A 116 6.24 3.77 -2.61
C VAL A 116 6.99 3.09 -1.48
N VAL A 117 8.28 3.35 -1.30
CA VAL A 117 9.06 2.78 -0.19
C VAL A 117 8.40 3.11 1.15
N LEU A 118 8.03 4.37 1.36
CA LEU A 118 7.44 4.84 2.61
C LEU A 118 6.02 4.33 2.82
N SER A 119 5.16 4.43 1.81
CA SER A 119 3.77 3.94 1.91
C SER A 119 3.73 2.44 2.18
N PHE A 120 4.60 1.67 1.51
CA PHE A 120 4.63 0.22 1.67
C PHE A 120 5.22 -0.22 3.02
N GLN A 121 6.14 0.54 3.64
CA GLN A 121 6.59 0.26 5.02
C GLN A 121 5.40 0.19 5.99
N ILE A 122 4.53 1.20 5.90
CA ILE A 122 3.42 1.40 6.82
C ILE A 122 2.39 0.29 6.61
N GLU A 123 2.10 -0.03 5.35
CA GLU A 123 1.11 -1.05 5.00
C GLU A 123 1.56 -2.47 5.38
N MET A 124 2.87 -2.73 5.35
CA MET A 124 3.45 -4.03 5.68
C MET A 124 3.24 -4.44 7.15
N GLU A 125 3.15 -3.49 8.09
CA GLU A 125 2.84 -3.77 9.50
C GLU A 125 1.42 -4.35 9.66
N SER A 126 0.43 -3.79 8.96
CA SER A 126 -0.93 -4.34 8.93
C SER A 126 -1.00 -5.67 8.19
N LEU A 127 -0.30 -5.77 7.05
CA LEU A 127 -0.27 -6.95 6.20
C LEU A 127 0.22 -8.20 6.94
N THR A 128 1.27 -8.04 7.75
CA THR A 128 1.87 -9.15 8.51
C THR A 128 0.87 -9.74 9.50
N ARG A 129 0.06 -8.89 10.15
CA ARG A 129 -1.02 -9.33 11.05
C ARG A 129 -2.13 -10.04 10.31
N GLU A 130 -2.57 -9.50 9.18
CA GLU A 130 -3.64 -10.07 8.35
C GLU A 130 -3.19 -11.41 7.72
N HIS A 131 -1.92 -11.54 7.36
CA HIS A 131 -1.34 -12.76 6.84
C HIS A 131 -1.19 -13.85 7.91
N PHE A 132 -0.74 -13.49 9.12
CA PHE A 132 -0.66 -14.43 10.25
C PHE A 132 -2.05 -15.00 10.60
N ASN A 133 -3.10 -14.17 10.52
CA ASN A 133 -4.48 -14.59 10.73
C ASN A 133 -5.13 -15.29 9.51
N ARG A 134 -4.35 -15.56 8.45
CA ARG A 134 -4.77 -16.27 7.22
C ARG A 134 -6.02 -15.70 6.54
N TRP A 135 -6.27 -14.38 6.65
CA TRP A 135 -7.44 -13.73 6.05
C TRP A 135 -7.45 -13.77 4.53
N TYR A 136 -6.28 -13.75 3.89
CA TYR A 136 -6.11 -13.87 2.44
C TYR A 136 -4.69 -14.30 2.06
N LYS A 137 -4.52 -14.75 0.81
CA LYS A 137 -3.19 -15.09 0.27
C LYS A 137 -2.41 -13.83 -0.11
N LEU A 138 -1.08 -13.89 0.01
CA LEU A 138 -0.19 -12.74 -0.26
C LEU A 138 -0.18 -12.31 -1.73
N GLY A 139 -0.31 -13.26 -2.68
CA GLY A 139 -0.27 -12.98 -4.12
C GLY A 139 -1.40 -12.04 -4.60
N PRO A 140 -2.69 -12.37 -4.37
CA PRO A 140 -3.82 -11.50 -4.70
C PRO A 140 -3.69 -10.09 -4.11
N TYR A 141 -3.17 -9.98 -2.88
CA TYR A 141 -2.93 -8.69 -2.25
C TYR A 141 -1.87 -7.88 -3.02
N PHE A 142 -0.70 -8.46 -3.31
CA PHE A 142 0.36 -7.76 -4.05
C PHE A 142 -0.11 -7.29 -5.43
N LEU A 143 -0.84 -8.15 -6.13
CA LEU A 143 -1.41 -7.80 -7.44
C LEU A 143 -2.39 -6.63 -7.32
N SER A 144 -3.21 -6.60 -6.26
CA SER A 144 -4.17 -5.51 -6.04
C SER A 144 -3.49 -4.16 -5.83
N VAL A 145 -2.37 -4.14 -5.11
CA VAL A 145 -1.55 -2.93 -4.90
C VAL A 145 -0.89 -2.50 -6.21
N LEU A 146 -0.28 -3.43 -6.96
CA LEU A 146 0.38 -3.12 -8.23
C LEU A 146 -0.58 -2.52 -9.27
N VAL A 147 -1.77 -3.10 -9.43
CA VAL A 147 -2.77 -2.63 -10.39
C VAL A 147 -3.27 -1.21 -10.05
N LEU A 148 -3.31 -0.86 -8.77
CA LEU A 148 -3.67 0.49 -8.32
C LEU A 148 -2.52 1.50 -8.53
N GLU A 149 -1.29 1.07 -8.26
CA GLU A 149 -0.11 1.93 -8.24
C GLU A 149 0.45 2.27 -9.64
N ILE A 150 0.34 1.35 -10.61
CA ILE A 150 0.79 1.56 -12.00
C ILE A 150 0.11 2.78 -12.66
N PRO A 151 -1.23 2.90 -12.71
CA PRO A 151 -1.88 4.03 -13.39
C PRO A 151 -1.59 5.36 -12.70
N ILE A 152 -1.49 5.38 -11.37
CA ILE A 152 -1.13 6.59 -10.61
C ILE A 152 0.29 7.03 -10.99
N GLN A 153 1.23 6.09 -11.07
CA GLN A 153 2.60 6.37 -11.46
C GLN A 153 2.70 6.87 -12.90
N ILE A 154 1.97 6.26 -13.85
CA ILE A 154 1.92 6.71 -15.24
C ILE A 154 1.43 8.16 -15.31
N CYS A 155 0.33 8.50 -14.62
CA CYS A 155 -0.19 9.87 -14.58
C CYS A 155 0.85 10.86 -14.03
N CYS A 156 1.54 10.50 -12.95
CA CYS A 156 2.61 11.32 -12.37
C CYS A 156 3.78 11.54 -13.35
N SER A 157 4.21 10.48 -14.04
CA SER A 157 5.26 10.54 -15.06
C SER A 157 4.87 11.44 -16.23
N LEU A 158 3.62 11.35 -16.70
CA LEU A 158 3.13 12.18 -17.79
C LEU A 158 3.06 13.65 -17.39
N ILE A 159 2.61 13.98 -16.17
CA ILE A 159 2.63 15.36 -15.66
C ILE A 159 4.05 15.92 -15.67
N TYR A 160 5.02 15.14 -15.20
CA TYR A 160 6.42 15.54 -15.21
C TYR A 160 6.92 15.82 -16.64
N VAL A 161 6.69 14.87 -17.55
CA VAL A 161 7.15 14.96 -18.94
C VAL A 161 6.53 16.14 -19.66
N VAL A 162 5.21 16.37 -19.52
CA VAL A 162 4.52 17.49 -20.17
C VAL A 162 5.11 18.82 -19.72
N ILE A 163 5.25 19.04 -18.42
CA ILE A 163 5.79 20.31 -17.87
C ILE A 163 7.24 20.51 -18.31
N SER A 164 8.10 19.51 -18.07
CA SER A 164 9.53 19.63 -18.32
C SER A 164 9.83 19.77 -19.82
N TYR A 165 9.16 19.00 -20.67
CA TYR A 165 9.38 19.02 -22.12
C TYR A 165 9.01 20.38 -22.74
N HIS A 166 7.91 20.99 -22.29
CA HIS A 166 7.51 22.33 -22.75
C HIS A 166 8.53 23.40 -22.32
N LEU A 167 9.07 23.34 -21.11
CA LEU A 167 10.06 24.30 -20.63
C LEU A 167 11.39 24.20 -21.38
N THR A 168 11.84 22.98 -21.71
CA THR A 168 13.10 22.79 -22.47
C THR A 168 13.01 23.32 -23.91
N GLY A 169 11.80 23.62 -24.42
CA GLY A 169 11.60 24.18 -25.76
C GLY A 169 11.91 23.20 -26.88
N ASN A 170 11.83 21.88 -26.60
CA ASN A 170 12.00 20.86 -27.63
C ASN A 170 10.92 20.98 -28.71
N TYR A 171 11.29 20.71 -29.97
CA TYR A 171 10.34 20.71 -31.08
C TYR A 171 9.17 19.77 -30.81
N VAL A 172 7.94 20.26 -31.01
CA VAL A 172 6.67 19.58 -30.69
C VAL A 172 6.35 18.45 -31.69
N ASN A 173 7.28 17.52 -31.84
CA ASN A 173 7.12 16.31 -32.65
C ASN A 173 6.60 15.19 -31.77
N MET A 174 5.42 14.65 -32.12
CA MET A 174 4.75 13.61 -31.34
C MET A 174 5.62 12.37 -31.13
N GLU A 175 6.40 11.96 -32.14
CA GLU A 175 7.30 10.80 -32.03
C GLU A 175 8.37 11.00 -30.94
N ARG A 176 9.01 12.18 -30.92
CA ARG A 176 10.08 12.50 -29.94
C ARG A 176 9.52 12.60 -28.53
N PHE A 177 8.34 13.22 -28.41
CA PHE A 177 7.61 13.28 -27.15
C PHE A 177 7.25 11.88 -26.64
N CYS A 178 6.68 11.03 -27.48
CA CYS A 178 6.27 9.67 -27.11
C CYS A 178 7.46 8.81 -26.68
N ILE A 179 8.60 8.86 -27.38
CA ILE A 179 9.80 8.11 -27.00
C ILE A 179 10.32 8.58 -25.63
N PHE A 180 10.37 9.89 -25.39
CA PHE A 180 10.80 10.44 -24.11
C PHE A 180 9.82 10.09 -22.98
N ALA A 181 8.51 10.21 -23.23
CA ALA A 181 7.48 9.83 -22.27
C ALA A 181 7.55 8.35 -21.92
N LEU A 182 7.68 7.47 -22.92
CA LEU A 182 7.82 6.03 -22.71
C LEU A 182 9.09 5.70 -21.91
N PHE A 183 10.20 6.36 -22.21
CA PHE A 183 11.45 6.19 -21.47
C PHE A 183 11.27 6.55 -19.98
N CYS A 184 10.71 7.72 -19.67
CA CYS A 184 10.44 8.13 -18.29
C CYS A 184 9.41 7.23 -17.59
N VAL A 185 8.34 6.84 -18.28
CA VAL A 185 7.32 5.94 -17.73
C VAL A 185 7.92 4.57 -17.41
N ALA A 186 8.62 3.94 -18.35
CA ALA A 186 9.26 2.65 -18.15
C ALA A 186 10.27 2.70 -16.99
N GLY A 187 11.12 3.73 -16.95
CA GLY A 187 12.05 3.96 -15.84
C GLY A 187 11.36 4.09 -14.49
N SER A 188 10.24 4.83 -14.45
CA SER A 188 9.47 5.03 -13.23
C SER A 188 8.82 3.74 -12.71
N ILE A 189 8.30 2.89 -13.60
CA ILE A 189 7.70 1.59 -13.23
C ILE A 189 8.78 0.63 -12.71
N CYS A 190 9.95 0.57 -13.37
CA CYS A 190 11.09 -0.20 -12.87
C CYS A 190 11.54 0.28 -11.48
N ALA A 191 11.61 1.59 -11.28
CA ALA A 191 11.93 2.18 -9.98
C ALA A 191 10.87 1.86 -8.91
N GLN A 192 9.60 1.78 -9.29
CA GLN A 192 8.50 1.41 -8.41
C GLN A 192 8.65 -0.02 -7.89
N SER A 193 8.97 -0.98 -8.76
CA SER A 193 9.27 -2.37 -8.39
C SER A 193 10.43 -2.46 -7.40
N TRP A 194 11.50 -1.72 -7.64
CA TRP A 194 12.61 -1.61 -6.69
C TRP A 194 12.18 -0.98 -5.36
N GLY A 195 11.33 0.05 -5.42
CA GLY A 195 10.74 0.69 -4.25
C GLY A 195 9.93 -0.26 -3.38
N PHE A 196 9.11 -1.13 -3.99
CA PHE A 196 8.40 -2.18 -3.24
C PHE A 196 9.33 -3.22 -2.62
N PHE A 197 10.42 -3.59 -3.32
CA PHE A 197 11.41 -4.52 -2.79
C PHE A 197 12.14 -3.96 -1.55
N VAL A 198 12.67 -2.74 -1.66
CA VAL A 198 13.25 -2.01 -0.51
C VAL A 198 12.18 -1.80 0.58
N GLY A 199 10.96 -1.50 0.14
CA GLY A 199 9.74 -1.50 0.90
C GLY A 199 9.58 -2.72 1.83
N ALA A 200 9.58 -3.91 1.25
CA ALA A 200 9.38 -5.16 1.99
C ALA A 200 10.51 -5.43 2.99
N THR A 201 11.75 -5.15 2.57
CA THR A 201 12.96 -5.50 3.35
C THR A 201 13.17 -4.64 4.58
N LEU A 202 12.88 -3.33 4.51
CA LEU A 202 13.06 -2.42 5.64
C LEU A 202 12.01 -2.65 6.74
N SER A 203 10.80 -3.08 6.39
CA SER A 203 9.69 -3.21 7.35
C SER A 203 9.93 -4.36 8.34
N VAL A 204 10.55 -5.45 7.87
CA VAL A 204 10.94 -6.60 8.70
C VAL A 204 11.86 -6.18 9.85
N LYS A 205 12.75 -5.21 9.62
CA LYS A 205 13.73 -4.77 10.64
C LYS A 205 13.07 -3.92 11.73
N VAL A 206 12.11 -3.07 11.37
CA VAL A 206 11.37 -2.23 12.33
C VAL A 206 10.42 -3.05 13.20
N SER A 207 9.73 -4.06 12.65
CA SER A 207 8.89 -4.95 13.44
C SER A 207 9.70 -5.86 14.38
N GLY A 208 10.89 -6.31 13.98
CA GLY A 208 11.78 -7.10 14.84
C GLY A 208 12.23 -6.34 16.09
N ASP A 209 12.65 -5.08 15.93
CA ASP A 209 13.05 -4.23 17.06
C ASP A 209 11.88 -3.88 17.97
N LYS A 210 10.70 -3.57 17.40
CA LYS A 210 9.48 -3.29 18.19
C LYS A 210 8.99 -4.51 18.96
N MET A 211 9.12 -5.71 18.39
CA MET A 211 8.73 -6.96 19.07
C MET A 211 9.67 -7.26 20.23
N MET A 212 10.99 -7.11 20.02
CA MET A 212 12.01 -7.27 21.05
C MET A 212 11.85 -6.25 22.20
N GLN A 213 11.55 -4.99 21.90
CA GLN A 213 11.27 -3.98 22.92
C GLN A 213 10.03 -4.29 23.75
N ARG A 214 8.95 -4.78 23.13
CA ARG A 214 7.73 -5.16 23.86
C ARG A 214 7.95 -6.38 24.76
N GLU A 215 8.81 -7.32 24.36
CA GLU A 215 9.18 -8.47 25.19
C GLU A 215 10.01 -8.04 26.41
N ILE A 216 10.84 -7.01 26.26
CA ILE A 216 11.61 -6.41 27.36
C ILE A 216 10.70 -5.59 28.30
N GLU A 217 9.70 -4.86 27.77
CA GLU A 217 8.74 -4.10 28.60
C GLU A 217 7.71 -4.99 29.33
N ALA A 218 7.54 -6.23 28.88
CA ALA A 218 6.63 -7.20 29.49
C ALA A 218 7.28 -8.07 30.59
N LEU A 219 8.59 -7.93 30.81
CA LEU A 219 9.38 -8.59 31.87
C LEU A 219 9.70 -7.61 33.01
#